data_AF-A0A444YNF8-F1
#
_entry.id   AF-A0A444YNF8-F1
#
_cell.length_a   1.000
_cell.length_b   1.000
_cell.length_c   1.000
_cell.angle_alpha   90.00
_cell.angle_beta   90.00
_cell.angle_gamma   90.00
#
_symmetry.space_group_name_H-M   'P 1'
#
loop_
_entity.id
_entity.type
_entity.pdbx_description
1 polymer ?
#
loop_
_entity_poly.entity_id
_entity_poly.type
_entity_poly.pdbx_seq_one_letter_code
_entity_poly.pdbx_strand_id
1 'polypeptide(L)'
;MGATPFTERILRAKLPKGFDKPTDMKYDGTKDPQEHLTAFEARMNLEGAADAVRCRAFLVTLAGPAIKWFNALPNGSITSFHDIS
;
A
#
# COMPACT_ATOMS: atom_id res chain seq x y z
N MET A 1 12.75 -9.67 13.51
CA MET A 1 11.90 -8.71 12.77
C MET A 1 12.10 -9.00 11.30
N GLY A 2 11.05 -9.38 10.58
CA GLY A 2 11.16 -9.66 9.14
C GLY A 2 11.57 -8.39 8.40
N ALA A 3 12.42 -8.53 7.37
CA ALA A 3 12.75 -7.42 6.50
C ALA A 3 11.48 -6.88 5.84
N THR A 4 11.26 -5.58 5.91
CA THR A 4 10.12 -4.90 5.31
C THR A 4 10.62 -3.67 4.54
N PRO A 5 10.13 -3.46 3.32
CA PRO A 5 10.45 -2.26 2.55
C PRO A 5 9.98 -0.97 3.25
N PHE A 6 9.00 -1.04 4.15
CA PHE A 6 8.53 0.11 4.90
C PHE A 6 9.50 0.61 5.96
N THR A 7 9.63 1.92 6.05
CA THR A 7 10.24 2.59 7.20
C THR A 7 9.44 2.40 8.50
N GLU A 8 10.11 2.55 9.65
CA GLU A 8 9.49 2.51 10.98
C GLU A 8 8.32 3.49 11.12
N ARG A 9 8.39 4.66 10.46
CA ARG A 9 7.32 5.66 10.44
C ARG A 9 6.02 5.06 9.89
N ILE A 10 6.10 4.33 8.79
CA ILE A 10 4.94 3.68 8.16
C ILE A 10 4.41 2.56 9.07
N LEU A 11 5.31 1.72 9.59
CA LEU A 11 4.93 0.58 10.45
C LEU A 11 4.21 1.02 11.73
N ARG A 12 4.64 2.14 12.33
CA ARG A 12 4.09 2.70 13.57
C ARG A 12 2.81 3.52 13.35
N ALA A 13 2.44 3.81 12.11
CA ALA A 13 1.23 4.56 11.83
C ALA A 13 -0.01 3.82 12.34
N LYS A 14 -0.85 4.54 13.08
CA LYS A 14 -2.13 4.04 13.55
C LYS A 14 -3.15 4.09 12.41
N LEU A 15 -3.86 2.99 12.21
CA LEU A 15 -5.02 2.99 11.32
C LEU A 15 -6.14 3.82 11.96
N PRO A 16 -6.90 4.61 11.17
CA PRO A 16 -8.10 5.28 11.65
C PRO A 16 -9.08 4.29 12.27
N LYS A 17 -9.86 4.73 13.26
CA LYS A 17 -10.93 3.89 13.82
C LYS A 17 -11.97 3.61 12.74
N GLY A 18 -12.30 2.34 12.54
CA GLY A 18 -13.26 1.92 11.52
C GLY A 18 -12.70 1.87 10.10
N PHE A 19 -11.38 2.04 9.90
CA PHE A 19 -10.76 1.97 8.59
C PHE A 19 -11.04 0.63 7.91
N ASP A 20 -11.72 0.68 6.77
CA ASP A 20 -12.02 -0.50 5.97
C ASP A 20 -10.86 -0.83 5.03
N LYS A 21 -10.36 -2.06 5.12
CA LYS A 21 -9.17 -2.47 4.36
C LYS A 21 -9.57 -2.76 2.91
N PRO A 22 -8.77 -2.34 1.91
CA PRO A 22 -9.09 -2.53 0.50
C PRO A 22 -8.82 -3.95 -0.02
N THR A 23 -9.37 -4.97 0.67
CA THR A 23 -9.18 -6.38 0.30
C THR A 23 -9.88 -6.80 -0.99
N ASP A 24 -10.88 -6.02 -1.42
CA ASP A 24 -11.61 -6.17 -2.68
C ASP A 24 -10.82 -5.63 -3.89
N MET A 25 -9.83 -4.77 -3.67
CA MET A 25 -9.07 -4.10 -4.74
C MET A 25 -7.80 -4.86 -5.13
N LYS A 26 -7.86 -6.18 -5.33
CA LYS A 26 -6.63 -6.97 -5.59
C LYS A 26 -5.96 -6.62 -6.93
N TYR A 27 -4.64 -6.42 -6.85
CA TYR A 27 -3.75 -6.14 -7.97
C TYR A 27 -2.60 -7.17 -8.03
N ASP A 28 -2.58 -7.97 -9.08
CA ASP A 28 -1.57 -9.01 -9.33
C ASP A 28 -0.50 -8.62 -10.35
N GLY A 29 -0.57 -7.40 -10.90
CA GLY A 29 0.33 -6.93 -11.96
C GLY A 29 -0.19 -7.16 -13.39
N THR A 30 -1.37 -7.76 -13.57
CA THR A 30 -1.93 -8.05 -14.91
C THR A 30 -2.91 -7.01 -15.43
N LYS A 31 -3.55 -6.27 -14.51
CA LYS A 31 -4.47 -5.18 -14.81
C LYS A 31 -3.71 -3.88 -15.09
N ASP A 32 -4.39 -2.92 -15.69
CA ASP A 32 -3.84 -1.58 -15.89
C ASP A 32 -3.41 -0.95 -14.55
N PRO A 33 -2.13 -0.59 -14.37
CA PRO A 33 -1.64 -0.01 -13.12
C PRO A 33 -2.29 1.34 -12.81
N GLN A 34 -2.56 2.16 -13.84
CA GLN A 34 -3.08 3.52 -13.67
C GLN A 34 -4.55 3.50 -13.21
N GLU A 35 -5.35 2.58 -13.74
CA GLU A 35 -6.73 2.34 -13.29
C GLU A 35 -6.75 1.91 -11.81
N HIS A 36 -5.89 0.96 -11.44
CA HIS A 36 -5.77 0.50 -10.04
C HIS A 36 -5.39 1.64 -9.10
N LEU A 37 -4.36 2.41 -9.46
CA LEU A 37 -3.90 3.56 -8.66
C LEU A 37 -5.00 4.60 -8.50
N THR A 38 -5.68 4.95 -9.59
CA THR A 38 -6.76 5.96 -9.57
C THR A 38 -7.90 5.52 -8.64
N ALA A 39 -8.33 4.26 -8.74
CA ALA A 39 -9.37 3.72 -7.86
C ALA A 39 -8.91 3.69 -6.40
N PHE A 40 -7.66 3.27 -6.16
CA PHE A 40 -7.08 3.17 -4.81
C PHE A 40 -6.98 4.56 -4.15
N GLU A 41 -6.46 5.55 -4.87
CA GLU A 41 -6.36 6.92 -4.39
C GLU A 41 -7.73 7.53 -4.09
N ALA A 42 -8.73 7.31 -4.95
CA ALA A 42 -10.09 7.75 -4.71
C ALA A 42 -10.64 7.19 -3.38
N ARG A 43 -10.47 5.89 -3.13
CA ARG A 43 -10.89 5.28 -1.86
C ARG A 43 -10.12 5.84 -0.66
N MET A 44 -8.80 5.95 -0.76
CA MET A 44 -7.99 6.48 0.34
C MET A 44 -8.28 7.95 0.65
N ASN A 45 -8.68 8.73 -0.36
CA ASN A 45 -9.15 10.10 -0.16
C ASN A 45 -10.51 10.13 0.57
N LEU A 46 -11.45 9.25 0.21
CA LEU A 46 -12.74 9.14 0.91
C LEU A 46 -12.59 8.74 2.37
N GLU A 47 -11.67 7.83 2.67
CA GLU A 47 -11.34 7.40 4.04
C GLU A 47 -10.54 8.44 4.85
N GLY A 48 -10.10 9.54 4.21
CA GLY A 48 -9.20 10.51 4.84
C GLY A 48 -7.86 9.89 5.26
N ALA A 49 -7.40 8.87 4.55
CA ALA A 49 -6.22 8.09 4.93
C ALA A 49 -4.93 8.92 4.74
N ALA A 50 -4.14 9.02 5.82
CA ALA A 50 -2.81 9.60 5.79
C ALA A 50 -1.85 8.75 4.95
N ASP A 51 -0.79 9.38 4.42
CA ASP A 51 0.23 8.76 3.57
C ASP A 51 0.71 7.38 4.07
N ALA A 52 1.12 7.27 5.34
CA ALA A 52 1.57 6.02 5.92
C ALA A 52 0.48 4.91 5.95
N VAL A 53 -0.80 5.29 6.09
CA VAL A 53 -1.92 4.36 6.01
C VAL A 53 -2.10 3.90 4.57
N ARG A 54 -1.96 4.80 3.59
CA ARG A 54 -2.01 4.46 2.16
C ARG A 54 -0.94 3.43 1.80
N CYS A 55 0.30 3.59 2.25
CA CYS A 55 1.36 2.61 2.01
C CYS A 55 0.95 1.20 2.48
N ARG A 56 0.46 1.09 3.72
CA ARG A 56 0.05 -0.18 4.31
C ARG A 56 -1.18 -0.76 3.62
N ALA A 57 -2.15 0.08 3.26
CA ALA A 57 -3.36 -0.31 2.57
C ALA A 57 -3.04 -0.78 1.14
N PHE A 58 -2.11 -0.13 0.45
CA PHE A 58 -1.67 -0.52 -0.88
C PHE A 58 -1.06 -1.91 -0.87
N LEU A 59 -0.21 -2.23 0.12
CA LEU A 59 0.31 -3.59 0.30
C LEU A 59 -0.79 -4.65 0.42
N VAL A 60 -1.93 -4.34 1.06
CA VAL A 60 -3.07 -5.26 1.18
C VAL A 60 -3.73 -5.54 -0.18
N THR A 61 -3.61 -4.60 -1.13
CA THR A 61 -4.11 -4.78 -2.50
C THR A 61 -3.21 -5.69 -3.34
N LEU A 62 -1.91 -5.77 -3.04
CA LEU A 62 -0.96 -6.52 -3.86
C LEU A 62 -1.16 -8.04 -3.72
N ALA A 63 -1.13 -8.73 -4.85
CA ALA A 63 -1.27 -10.17 -4.95
C ALA A 63 -0.25 -10.74 -5.95
N GLY A 64 -0.08 -12.07 -5.94
CA GLY A 64 0.67 -12.78 -6.97
C GLY A 64 2.09 -12.23 -7.20
N PRO A 65 2.49 -11.96 -8.45
CA PRO A 65 3.78 -11.35 -8.79
C PRO A 65 4.03 -9.98 -8.14
N ALA A 66 2.99 -9.14 -7.99
CA ALA A 66 3.14 -7.77 -7.48
C ALA A 66 3.60 -7.74 -6.02
N ILE A 67 3.05 -8.61 -5.16
CA ILE A 67 3.51 -8.71 -3.76
C ILE A 67 4.94 -9.29 -3.65
N LYS A 68 5.37 -10.13 -4.60
CA LYS A 68 6.75 -10.63 -4.66
C LYS A 68 7.72 -9.52 -5.03
N TRP A 69 7.37 -8.69 -6.02
CA TRP A 69 8.16 -7.49 -6.37
C TRP A 69 8.29 -6.56 -5.15
N PHE A 70 7.19 -6.28 -4.46
CA PHE A 70 7.20 -5.43 -3.27
C PHE A 70 8.16 -5.97 -2.20
N ASN A 71 8.06 -7.27 -1.87
CA ASN A 71 8.92 -7.89 -0.86
C ASN A 71 10.41 -7.97 -1.26
N ALA A 72 10.73 -7.80 -2.54
CA ALA A 72 12.11 -7.76 -3.03
C ALA A 72 12.76 -6.36 -2.89
N LEU A 73 11.99 -5.33 -2.52
CA LEU A 73 12.51 -3.98 -2.32
C LEU A 73 13.45 -3.93 -1.09
N PRO A 74 14.46 -3.04 -1.09
CA PRO A 74 15.36 -2.88 0.03
C PRO A 74 14.62 -2.49 1.32
N ASN A 75 15.09 -2.97 2.45
CA ASN A 75 14.46 -2.68 3.74
C ASN A 75 14.46 -1.17 4.03
N GLY A 76 13.29 -0.63 4.39
CA GLY A 76 13.12 0.80 4.66
C GLY A 76 13.24 1.72 3.44
N SER A 77 13.22 1.20 2.20
CA SER A 77 13.25 2.03 1.00
C SER A 77 11.98 2.85 0.78
N ILE A 78 10.85 2.41 1.33
CA ILE A 78 9.56 3.09 1.20
C ILE A 78 9.38 4.03 2.39
N THR A 79 9.40 5.32 2.08
CA THR A 79 9.16 6.39 3.04
C THR A 79 7.74 6.94 2.90
N SER A 80 7.17 6.95 1.70
CA SER A 80 5.86 7.52 1.38
C SER A 80 5.11 6.68 0.34
N PHE A 81 3.84 7.02 0.11
CA PHE A 81 3.04 6.34 -0.92
C PHE A 81 3.61 6.57 -2.33
N HIS A 82 4.22 7.74 -2.57
CA HIS A 82 4.85 8.09 -3.84
C HIS A 82 5.99 7.13 -4.23
N ASP A 83 6.63 6.47 -3.26
CA ASP A 83 7.73 5.53 -3.54
C ASP A 83 7.23 4.20 -4.15
N ILE A 84 5.92 3.94 -4.14
CA ILE A 84 5.30 2.68 -4.62
C ILE A 84 4.06 2.86 -5.49
N SER A 85 3.67 4.11 -5.77
CA SER A 85 2.58 4.46 -6.67
C SER A 85 3.07 4.58 -8.09
#